data_AF-A0A9D2EDF1-F1
#
_entry.id   AF-A0A9D2EDF1-F1
#
_cell.length_a   1.000
_cell.length_b   1.000
_cell.length_c   1.000
_cell.angle_alpha   90.00
_cell.angle_beta   90.00
_cell.angle_gamma   90.00
#
_symmetry.space_group_name_H-M   'P 1'
#
loop_
_entity.id
_entity.type
_entity.pdbx_description
1 polymer ?
#
loop_
_entity_poly.entity_id
_entity_poly.type
_entity_poly.pdbx_seq_one_letter_code
_entity_poly.pdbx_strand_id
1 'polypeptide(L)'
;MVSTSPASAESSTPSTHRPGAEQQQLADRGSNRSQRPSSQAFRDFIAADWAPRTAAPVTRDEVADHAERRRAKVSASFPGERLVVPAGGLKVRSNDTDYRFRPHSAFAHLTGLGSDEEPDAVLVLHPEEAGGHEAVLYFRPLAGRDTEEFYADARYGEFWVGARPTLEELEIRTGLRCAHIDELPDALGKDAGLVRLRVVPEADEAISAVVQEIRGEADEEADAALAEALSELRLVKDDWEVEQLRQAVAVTIAG
;
A
#
# COMPACT_ATOMS: atom_id res chain seq x y z
N MET A 1 63.53 -54.68 28.14
CA MET A 1 63.49 -53.53 29.08
C MET A 1 62.46 -52.53 28.55
N VAL A 2 61.36 -52.38 29.29
CA VAL A 2 60.42 -51.23 29.40
C VAL A 2 59.89 -50.66 28.06
N SER A 3 58.70 -50.98 27.53
CA SER A 3 57.31 -51.00 28.03
C SER A 3 56.87 -49.76 28.81
N THR A 4 56.26 -48.80 28.10
CA THR A 4 55.29 -47.84 28.65
C THR A 4 54.43 -47.29 27.51
N SER A 5 53.16 -47.71 27.46
CA SER A 5 52.07 -47.01 26.75
C SER A 5 51.63 -45.80 27.57
N PRO A 6 51.23 -44.67 26.97
CA PRO A 6 50.42 -43.67 27.65
C PRO A 6 48.93 -43.89 27.36
N ALA A 7 48.15 -43.62 28.40
CA ALA A 7 46.74 -43.91 28.56
C ALA A 7 45.80 -43.04 27.71
N SER A 8 44.64 -43.62 27.41
CA SER A 8 43.44 -42.93 26.91
C SER A 8 43.03 -41.79 27.84
N ALA A 9 42.85 -40.60 27.27
CA ALA A 9 42.14 -39.50 27.91
C ALA A 9 40.86 -39.24 27.10
N GLU A 10 39.73 -39.69 27.62
CA GLU A 10 38.40 -39.29 27.19
C GLU A 10 38.27 -37.78 27.43
N SER A 11 38.32 -36.99 26.36
CA SER A 11 37.97 -35.57 26.42
C SER A 11 36.50 -35.43 26.00
N SER A 12 35.65 -35.32 27.00
CA SER A 12 34.24 -34.97 26.85
C SER A 12 34.15 -33.55 26.29
N THR A 13 33.77 -33.42 25.02
CA THR A 13 33.37 -32.14 24.45
C THR A 13 32.11 -31.64 25.17
N PRO A 14 32.07 -30.40 25.66
CA PRO A 14 30.83 -29.83 26.16
C PRO A 14 29.87 -29.69 24.98
N SER A 15 28.73 -30.37 25.07
CA SER A 15 27.62 -30.20 24.14
C SER A 15 27.19 -28.73 24.18
N THR A 16 27.48 -27.99 23.11
CA THR A 16 26.91 -26.67 22.88
C THR A 16 25.40 -26.86 22.82
N HIS A 17 24.74 -26.49 23.91
CA HIS A 17 23.28 -26.41 23.98
C HIS A 17 22.84 -25.38 22.95
N ARG A 18 22.33 -25.84 21.81
CA ARG A 18 21.68 -24.99 20.82
C ARG A 18 20.35 -24.57 21.47
N PRO A 19 20.14 -23.28 21.82
CA PRO A 19 18.82 -22.85 22.25
C PRO A 19 17.86 -23.17 21.10
N GLY A 20 16.68 -23.66 21.45
CA GLY A 20 15.68 -24.13 20.49
C GLY A 20 15.49 -23.15 19.35
N ALA A 21 15.37 -23.67 18.13
CA ALA A 21 14.84 -22.91 17.02
C ALA A 21 13.40 -22.53 17.40
N GLU A 22 13.25 -21.35 18.00
CA GLU A 22 11.95 -20.67 18.09
C GLU A 22 11.39 -20.65 16.67
N GLN A 23 10.13 -21.05 16.52
CA GLN A 23 9.45 -21.07 15.23
C GLN A 23 9.31 -19.62 14.76
N GLN A 24 10.33 -19.15 14.04
CA GLN A 24 10.34 -17.82 13.47
C GLN A 24 9.16 -17.69 12.52
N GLN A 25 8.35 -16.64 12.73
CA GLN A 25 7.18 -16.34 11.91
C GLN A 25 7.61 -16.21 10.45
N LEU A 26 6.78 -16.65 9.50
CA LEU A 26 7.13 -16.62 8.08
C LEU A 26 7.53 -15.22 7.60
N ALA A 27 6.91 -14.17 8.15
CA ALA A 27 7.24 -12.77 7.88
C ALA A 27 8.70 -12.39 8.24
N ASP A 28 9.29 -13.03 9.25
CA ASP A 28 10.62 -12.69 9.77
C ASP A 28 11.76 -13.46 9.09
N ARG A 29 11.47 -14.44 8.23
CA ARG A 29 12.51 -15.33 7.67
C ARG A 29 13.40 -14.64 6.64
N GLY A 30 12.98 -13.50 6.10
CA GLY A 30 13.75 -12.63 5.20
C GLY A 30 14.56 -11.53 5.91
N SER A 31 14.24 -11.21 7.17
CA SER A 31 14.92 -10.16 7.95
C SER A 31 16.17 -10.67 8.68
N ASN A 32 16.44 -11.98 8.62
CA ASN A 32 17.56 -12.67 9.28
C ASN A 32 18.97 -12.16 8.91
N ARG A 33 19.12 -11.40 7.82
CA ARG A 33 20.42 -10.80 7.46
C ARG A 33 20.74 -9.52 8.25
N SER A 34 19.74 -8.90 8.87
CA SER A 34 19.85 -7.63 9.57
C SER A 34 19.59 -7.83 11.06
N GLN A 35 20.64 -7.81 11.88
CA GLN A 35 20.49 -7.68 13.33
C GLN A 35 19.92 -6.28 13.61
N ARG A 36 18.59 -6.15 13.70
CA ARG A 36 17.94 -4.88 14.01
C ARG A 36 18.10 -4.60 15.50
N PRO A 37 18.75 -3.48 15.90
CA PRO A 37 18.80 -3.10 17.29
C PRO A 37 17.38 -2.76 17.78
N SER A 38 16.94 -3.41 18.85
CA SER A 38 15.59 -3.21 19.44
C SER A 38 15.64 -2.53 20.80
N SER A 39 16.83 -2.11 21.27
CA SER A 39 17.00 -1.50 22.58
C SER A 39 16.37 -0.11 22.63
N GLN A 40 15.86 0.26 23.80
CA GLN A 40 15.30 1.60 24.01
C GLN A 40 16.35 2.70 23.73
N ALA A 41 17.60 2.49 24.16
CA ALA A 41 18.68 3.44 23.91
C ALA A 41 18.93 3.68 22.41
N PHE A 42 18.76 2.66 21.56
CA PHE A 42 18.86 2.83 20.12
C PHE A 42 17.66 3.60 19.56
N ARG A 43 16.44 3.28 20.00
CA ARG A 43 15.21 3.97 19.60
C ARG A 43 15.26 5.46 19.94
N ASP A 44 15.71 5.79 21.16
CA ASP A 44 15.88 7.18 21.60
C ASP A 44 16.92 7.92 20.75
N PHE A 45 18.03 7.25 20.41
CA PHE A 45 19.09 7.81 19.56
C PHE A 45 18.62 8.04 18.13
N ILE A 46 17.99 7.04 17.49
CA ILE A 46 17.61 7.12 16.07
C ILE A 46 16.44 8.08 15.82
N ALA A 47 15.63 8.39 16.83
CA ALA A 47 14.55 9.36 16.74
C ALA A 47 14.99 10.82 16.99
N ALA A 48 16.19 11.03 17.54
CA ALA A 48 16.67 12.35 17.98
C ALA A 48 17.41 13.13 16.88
N ASP A 49 17.57 14.44 17.11
CA ASP A 49 18.45 15.36 16.35
C ASP A 49 18.23 15.46 14.83
N TRP A 50 17.08 15.02 14.33
CA TRP A 50 16.69 15.24 12.94
C TRP A 50 16.32 16.70 12.68
N ALA A 51 16.78 17.23 11.54
CA ALA A 51 16.38 18.55 11.08
C ALA A 51 14.84 18.68 10.96
N PRO A 52 14.24 19.86 11.20
CA PRO A 52 12.82 20.07 10.99
C PRO A 52 12.39 19.69 9.58
N ARG A 53 11.20 19.12 9.43
CA ARG A 53 10.64 18.83 8.10
C ARG A 53 10.39 20.14 7.37
N THR A 54 10.88 20.24 6.14
CA THR A 54 10.60 21.38 5.26
C THR A 54 9.32 21.06 4.51
N ALA A 55 8.19 21.60 4.97
CA ALA A 55 6.93 21.44 4.25
C ALA A 55 6.91 22.40 3.05
N ALA A 56 6.87 21.85 1.84
CA ALA A 56 6.53 22.65 0.67
C ALA A 56 5.03 22.98 0.73
N PRO A 57 4.59 24.16 0.26
CA PRO A 57 3.16 24.43 0.13
C PRO A 57 2.55 23.40 -0.82
N VAL A 58 1.58 22.64 -0.32
CA VAL A 58 0.84 21.66 -1.12
C VAL A 58 -0.37 22.33 -1.71
N THR A 59 -0.56 22.14 -3.01
CA THR A 59 -1.71 22.66 -3.76
C THR A 59 -2.51 21.51 -4.35
N ARG A 60 -3.79 21.76 -4.60
CA ARG A 60 -4.66 20.82 -5.29
C ARG A 60 -4.12 20.51 -6.69
N ASP A 61 -4.16 19.23 -7.08
CA ASP A 61 -3.74 18.80 -8.40
C ASP A 61 -4.81 19.18 -9.44
N GLU A 62 -4.39 19.61 -10.63
CA GLU A 62 -5.31 20.07 -11.70
C GLU A 62 -6.35 19.01 -12.10
N VAL A 63 -6.00 17.73 -11.97
CA VAL A 63 -6.87 16.58 -12.29
C VAL A 63 -7.93 16.31 -11.21
N ALA A 64 -7.79 16.85 -10.00
CA ALA A 64 -8.60 16.46 -8.84
C ALA A 64 -10.11 16.63 -9.08
N ASP A 65 -10.53 17.74 -9.70
CA ASP A 65 -11.95 18.01 -10.00
C ASP A 65 -12.47 17.11 -11.13
N HIS A 66 -11.60 16.68 -12.05
CA HIS A 66 -11.93 15.69 -13.08
C HIS A 66 -12.11 14.31 -12.45
N ALA A 67 -11.20 13.92 -11.55
CA ALA A 67 -11.26 12.69 -10.78
C ALA A 67 -12.55 12.61 -9.94
N GLU A 68 -12.96 13.70 -9.30
CA GLU A 68 -14.23 13.79 -8.57
C GLU A 68 -15.45 13.53 -9.45
N ARG A 69 -15.52 14.17 -10.63
CA ARG A 69 -16.63 13.91 -11.58
C ARG A 69 -16.65 12.47 -12.10
N ARG A 70 -15.48 11.84 -12.27
CA ARG A 70 -15.38 10.42 -12.64
C ARG A 70 -15.90 9.52 -11.52
N ARG A 71 -15.52 9.79 -10.27
CA ARG A 71 -16.05 9.08 -9.09
C ARG A 71 -17.57 9.23 -8.97
N ALA A 72 -18.12 10.41 -9.23
CA ALA A 72 -19.56 10.65 -9.22
C ALA A 72 -20.31 9.77 -10.25
N LYS A 73 -19.74 9.56 -11.45
CA LYS A 73 -20.31 8.66 -12.47
C LYS A 73 -20.30 7.21 -12.01
N VAL A 74 -19.18 6.73 -11.46
CA VAL A 74 -19.08 5.36 -10.90
C VAL A 74 -20.08 5.18 -9.75
N SER A 75 -20.15 6.17 -8.86
CA SER A 75 -21.10 6.21 -7.74
C SER A 75 -22.55 6.05 -8.21
N ALA A 76 -22.94 6.70 -9.30
CA ALA A 76 -24.28 6.59 -9.86
C ALA A 76 -24.59 5.21 -10.47
N SER A 77 -23.56 4.47 -10.93
CA SER A 77 -23.71 3.13 -11.51
C SER A 77 -23.90 2.02 -10.47
N PHE A 78 -23.44 2.23 -9.23
CA PHE A 78 -23.47 1.22 -8.17
C PHE A 78 -24.05 1.78 -6.86
N PRO A 79 -25.30 2.27 -6.87
CA PRO A 79 -25.89 2.90 -5.68
C PRO A 79 -26.02 1.90 -4.53
N GLY A 80 -25.57 2.30 -3.33
CA GLY A 80 -25.71 1.49 -2.12
C GLY A 80 -24.69 0.34 -1.99
N GLU A 81 -23.75 0.24 -2.92
CA GLU A 81 -22.69 -0.78 -2.90
C GLU A 81 -21.36 -0.18 -2.44
N ARG A 82 -20.47 -0.98 -1.85
CA ARG A 82 -19.13 -0.52 -1.48
C ARG A 82 -18.13 -0.92 -2.54
N LEU A 83 -17.41 0.04 -3.11
CA LEU A 83 -16.50 -0.21 -4.25
C LEU A 83 -15.06 -0.05 -3.81
N VAL A 84 -14.27 -1.11 -3.96
CA VAL A 84 -12.86 -1.17 -3.57
C VAL A 84 -11.99 -1.15 -4.83
N VAL A 85 -11.14 -0.14 -4.95
CA VAL A 85 -10.27 0.08 -6.12
C VAL A 85 -8.83 0.15 -5.62
N PRO A 86 -8.09 -0.98 -5.61
CA PRO A 86 -6.69 -0.99 -5.21
C PRO A 86 -5.77 -0.32 -6.24
N ALA A 87 -4.72 0.35 -5.78
CA ALA A 87 -3.61 0.81 -6.61
C ALA A 87 -2.73 -0.35 -7.07
N GLY A 88 -2.63 -1.40 -6.24
CA GLY A 88 -1.67 -2.49 -6.39
C GLY A 88 -0.33 -2.18 -5.72
N GLY A 89 0.49 -3.22 -5.56
CA GLY A 89 1.80 -3.12 -4.91
C GLY A 89 2.99 -3.14 -5.87
N LEU A 90 4.20 -2.91 -5.32
CA LEU A 90 5.44 -3.01 -6.08
C LEU A 90 5.67 -4.43 -6.62
N LYS A 91 6.26 -4.51 -7.81
CA LYS A 91 6.58 -5.77 -8.47
C LYS A 91 8.08 -6.00 -8.49
N VAL A 92 8.51 -7.14 -7.93
CA VAL A 92 9.92 -7.51 -7.87
C VAL A 92 10.50 -7.68 -9.27
N ARG A 93 11.61 -6.98 -9.53
CA ARG A 93 12.42 -7.12 -10.73
C ARG A 93 13.49 -8.19 -10.55
N SER A 94 14.26 -8.10 -9.46
CA SER A 94 15.28 -9.07 -9.10
C SER A 94 15.67 -8.91 -7.63
N ASN A 95 15.60 -10.00 -6.87
CA ASN A 95 15.91 -10.02 -5.44
C ASN A 95 15.12 -8.94 -4.66
N ASP A 96 15.83 -7.98 -4.06
CA ASP A 96 15.33 -6.86 -3.27
C ASP A 96 15.08 -5.58 -4.09
N THR A 97 15.13 -5.68 -5.42
CA THR A 97 14.84 -4.55 -6.32
C THR A 97 13.50 -4.73 -7.01
N ASP A 98 12.70 -3.67 -6.98
CA ASP A 98 11.39 -3.59 -7.64
C ASP A 98 11.50 -2.85 -9.00
N TYR A 99 10.51 -3.06 -9.87
CA TYR A 99 10.23 -2.14 -10.96
C TYR A 99 9.71 -0.80 -10.41
N ARG A 100 9.82 0.26 -11.22
CA ARG A 100 9.11 1.52 -10.92
C ARG A 100 7.63 1.25 -10.75
N PHE A 101 7.03 1.92 -9.78
CA PHE A 101 5.64 1.67 -9.44
C PHE A 101 4.74 2.25 -10.52
N ARG A 102 3.74 1.46 -10.91
CA ARG A 102 2.67 1.90 -11.79
C ARG A 102 1.35 1.45 -11.17
N PRO A 103 0.49 2.39 -10.74
CA PRO A 103 -0.79 2.02 -10.19
C PRO A 103 -1.71 1.39 -11.23
N HIS A 104 -2.67 0.61 -10.75
CA HIS A 104 -3.76 0.10 -11.54
C HIS A 104 -4.51 1.25 -12.22
N SER A 105 -4.83 1.09 -13.51
CA SER A 105 -5.32 2.21 -14.32
C SER A 105 -6.70 2.73 -13.89
N ALA A 106 -7.51 1.90 -13.22
CA ALA A 106 -8.78 2.38 -12.65
C ALA A 106 -8.55 3.25 -11.40
N PHE A 107 -7.58 2.88 -10.55
CA PHE A 107 -7.19 3.68 -9.39
C PHE A 107 -6.68 5.05 -9.83
N ALA A 108 -5.66 5.06 -10.72
CA ALA A 108 -5.08 6.30 -11.23
C ALA A 108 -6.11 7.23 -11.87
N HIS A 109 -7.06 6.68 -12.63
CA HIS A 109 -8.11 7.44 -13.28
C HIS A 109 -9.10 8.09 -12.28
N LEU A 110 -9.39 7.42 -11.16
CA LEU A 110 -10.34 7.88 -10.15
C LEU A 110 -9.72 8.73 -9.03
N THR A 111 -8.40 8.63 -8.79
CA THR A 111 -7.71 9.42 -7.78
C THR A 111 -6.93 10.60 -8.38
N GLY A 112 -6.48 10.46 -9.63
CA GLY A 112 -5.54 11.38 -10.26
C GLY A 112 -4.08 11.09 -9.93
N LEU A 113 -3.79 10.13 -9.04
CA LEU A 113 -2.44 9.74 -8.65
C LEU A 113 -1.77 8.89 -9.75
N GLY A 114 -0.51 9.21 -10.02
CA GLY A 114 0.23 8.74 -11.18
C GLY A 114 1.28 7.65 -10.89
N SER A 115 2.21 7.49 -11.83
CA SER A 115 3.37 6.62 -11.66
C SER A 115 4.23 7.04 -10.47
N ASP A 116 4.83 6.06 -9.80
CA ASP A 116 5.70 6.25 -8.62
C ASP A 116 5.01 6.89 -7.39
N GLU A 117 3.67 6.94 -7.35
CA GLU A 117 2.90 7.46 -6.21
C GLU A 117 2.09 6.37 -5.50
N GLU A 118 2.20 6.31 -4.18
CA GLU A 118 1.33 5.56 -3.26
C GLU A 118 1.08 4.07 -3.61
N PRO A 119 2.13 3.21 -3.67
CA PRO A 119 1.94 1.77 -3.72
C PRO A 119 1.12 1.28 -2.52
N ASP A 120 0.35 0.20 -2.76
CA ASP A 120 -0.52 -0.47 -1.77
C ASP A 120 -1.68 0.40 -1.25
N ALA A 121 -1.91 1.58 -1.83
CA ALA A 121 -3.07 2.40 -1.54
C ALA A 121 -4.36 1.80 -2.09
N VAL A 122 -5.49 2.12 -1.45
CA VAL A 122 -6.81 1.64 -1.84
C VAL A 122 -7.80 2.79 -1.80
N LEU A 123 -8.43 3.09 -2.94
CA LEU A 123 -9.59 3.98 -2.99
C LEU A 123 -10.83 3.16 -2.66
N VAL A 124 -11.62 3.60 -1.69
CA VAL A 124 -12.93 3.02 -1.39
C VAL A 124 -14.02 4.07 -1.58
N LEU A 125 -15.07 3.70 -2.31
CA LEU A 125 -16.33 4.45 -2.35
C LEU A 125 -17.28 3.79 -1.34
N HIS A 126 -17.50 4.45 -0.21
CA HIS A 126 -18.42 4.01 0.83
C HIS A 126 -19.83 4.53 0.51
N PRO A 127 -20.86 3.69 0.43
CA PRO A 127 -22.21 4.15 0.14
C PRO A 127 -22.74 5.00 1.29
N GLU A 128 -23.44 6.09 0.96
CA GLU A 128 -24.10 6.95 1.94
C GLU A 128 -25.61 6.67 2.00
N GLU A 129 -26.21 6.81 3.19
CA GLU A 129 -27.66 6.63 3.39
C GLU A 129 -28.49 7.60 2.54
N ALA A 130 -27.99 8.83 2.34
CA ALA A 130 -28.62 9.84 1.52
C ALA A 130 -28.48 9.60 -0.01
N GLY A 131 -27.78 8.53 -0.38
CA GLY A 131 -27.41 8.20 -1.77
C GLY A 131 -26.04 8.77 -2.16
N GLY A 132 -25.41 8.14 -3.15
CA GLY A 132 -24.04 8.46 -3.54
C GLY A 132 -23.01 7.73 -2.68
N HIS A 133 -21.76 8.22 -2.72
CA HIS A 133 -20.66 7.63 -1.97
C HIS A 133 -19.73 8.70 -1.38
N GLU A 134 -19.24 8.46 -0.16
CA GLU A 134 -18.05 9.10 0.39
C GLU A 134 -16.82 8.37 -0.18
N ALA A 135 -15.92 9.11 -0.83
CA ALA A 135 -14.69 8.56 -1.37
C ALA A 135 -13.53 8.75 -0.37
N VAL A 136 -12.94 7.64 0.07
CA VAL A 136 -11.83 7.62 1.04
C VAL A 136 -10.62 6.93 0.43
N LEU A 137 -9.46 7.58 0.50
CA LEU A 137 -8.18 7.02 0.10
C LEU A 137 -7.46 6.46 1.34
N TYR A 138 -7.33 5.14 1.39
CA TYR A 138 -6.56 4.44 2.41
C TYR A 138 -5.13 4.26 1.91
N PHE A 139 -4.16 4.78 2.65
CA PHE A 139 -2.75 4.59 2.34
C PHE A 139 -1.92 4.64 3.62
N ARG A 140 -0.63 4.33 3.52
CA ARG A 140 0.30 4.41 4.65
C ARG A 140 0.93 5.81 4.68
N PRO A 141 0.51 6.73 5.56
CA PRO A 141 1.04 8.09 5.60
C PRO A 141 2.46 8.12 6.18
N LEU A 142 3.03 9.32 6.18
CA LEU A 142 4.29 9.61 6.86
C LEU A 142 4.31 9.12 8.31
N ALA A 143 5.22 8.20 8.62
CA ALA A 143 5.45 7.72 9.97
C ALA A 143 6.15 8.78 10.85
N GLY A 144 5.90 8.73 12.16
CA GLY A 144 6.66 9.50 13.15
C GLY A 144 8.11 9.00 13.24
N ARG A 145 9.08 9.89 13.46
CA ARG A 145 10.51 9.52 13.56
C ARG A 145 10.82 8.68 14.79
N ASP A 146 9.91 8.67 15.75
CA ASP A 146 9.90 7.87 16.96
C ASP A 146 9.27 6.48 16.77
N THR A 147 8.81 6.14 15.56
CA THR A 147 8.21 4.84 15.27
C THR A 147 9.22 3.84 14.72
N GLU A 148 8.94 2.55 14.90
CA GLU A 148 9.76 1.49 14.31
C GLU A 148 9.66 1.47 12.78
N GLU A 149 8.49 1.85 12.23
CA GLU A 149 8.27 1.99 10.78
C GLU A 149 9.27 2.97 10.14
N PHE A 150 9.58 4.08 10.81
CA PHE A 150 10.51 5.09 10.31
C PHE A 150 11.88 4.50 9.89
N TYR A 151 12.47 3.63 10.71
CA TYR A 151 13.86 3.16 10.52
C TYR A 151 13.98 1.67 10.19
N ALA A 152 13.03 0.84 10.61
CA ALA A 152 13.13 -0.62 10.46
C ALA A 152 12.47 -1.13 9.18
N ASP A 153 11.62 -0.32 8.55
CA ASP A 153 10.97 -0.66 7.29
C ASP A 153 11.78 -0.11 6.10
N ALA A 154 12.57 -0.98 5.47
CA ALA A 154 13.36 -0.60 4.29
C ALA A 154 12.51 -0.33 3.04
N ARG A 155 11.23 -0.71 3.06
CA ARG A 155 10.30 -0.59 1.94
C ARG A 155 9.45 0.67 2.03
N TYR A 156 9.04 1.07 3.24
CA TYR A 156 8.14 2.21 3.44
C TYR A 156 8.67 3.29 4.40
N GLY A 157 9.71 3.00 5.19
CA GLY A 157 10.23 3.91 6.20
C GLY A 157 10.92 5.14 5.60
N GLU A 158 10.59 6.34 6.10
CA GLU A 158 11.16 7.62 5.63
C GLU A 158 12.69 7.61 5.63
N PHE A 159 13.32 6.91 6.58
CA PHE A 159 14.77 6.78 6.64
C PHE A 159 15.39 6.20 5.35
N TRP A 160 14.65 5.33 4.65
CA TRP A 160 15.11 4.60 3.48
C TRP A 160 14.60 5.18 2.16
N VAL A 161 13.32 5.54 2.12
CA VAL A 161 12.64 5.92 0.87
C VAL A 161 12.29 7.42 0.78
N GLY A 162 12.61 8.19 1.83
CA GLY A 162 12.29 9.60 1.92
C GLY A 162 10.89 9.87 2.49
N ALA A 163 10.58 11.16 2.68
CA ALA A 163 9.31 11.55 3.29
C ALA A 163 8.13 11.19 2.39
N ARG A 164 7.21 10.41 2.95
CA ARG A 164 5.88 10.17 2.36
C ARG A 164 4.97 11.37 2.60
N PRO A 165 3.92 11.55 1.79
CA PRO A 165 2.90 12.52 2.10
C PRO A 165 2.18 12.17 3.41
N THR A 166 1.79 13.20 4.14
CA THR A 166 0.82 13.11 5.23
C THR A 166 -0.59 12.93 4.68
N LEU A 167 -1.54 12.55 5.54
CA LEU A 167 -2.95 12.48 5.18
C LEU A 167 -3.42 13.84 4.62
N GLU A 168 -3.20 14.94 5.37
CA GLU A 168 -3.62 16.29 5.01
C GLU A 168 -3.08 16.74 3.64
N GLU A 169 -1.81 16.44 3.34
CA GLU A 169 -1.23 16.80 2.05
C GLU A 169 -1.93 16.07 0.88
N LEU A 170 -2.24 14.78 1.03
CA LEU A 170 -2.97 14.05 -0.01
C LEU A 170 -4.45 14.45 -0.08
N GLU A 171 -5.08 14.84 1.02
CA GLU A 171 -6.42 15.41 1.02
C GLU A 171 -6.45 16.73 0.22
N ILE A 172 -5.47 17.61 0.42
CA ILE A 172 -5.35 18.86 -0.34
C ILE A 172 -5.16 18.58 -1.83
N ARG A 173 -4.22 17.68 -2.18
CA ARG A 173 -3.89 17.34 -3.58
C ARG A 173 -5.08 16.76 -4.33
N THR A 174 -5.74 15.77 -3.74
CA THR A 174 -6.71 14.92 -4.45
C THR A 174 -8.17 15.31 -4.18
N GLY A 175 -8.44 16.02 -3.09
CA GLY A 175 -9.80 16.26 -2.59
C GLY A 175 -10.50 15.03 -2.03
N LEU A 176 -9.78 13.92 -1.83
CA LEU A 176 -10.30 12.73 -1.18
C LEU A 176 -10.08 12.86 0.32
N ARG A 177 -11.04 12.39 1.11
CA ARG A 177 -10.74 12.09 2.51
C ARG A 177 -9.67 11.00 2.57
N CYS A 178 -8.73 11.11 3.49
CA CYS A 178 -7.66 10.13 3.65
C CYS A 178 -7.71 9.44 5.01
N ALA A 179 -7.32 8.16 5.05
CA ALA A 179 -7.24 7.37 6.27
C ALA A 179 -6.03 6.43 6.22
N HIS A 180 -5.60 5.95 7.39
CA HIS A 180 -4.49 5.00 7.47
C HIS A 180 -4.91 3.65 6.88
N ILE A 181 -4.03 2.98 6.12
CA ILE A 181 -4.34 1.68 5.49
C ILE A 181 -4.75 0.60 6.50
N ASP A 182 -4.23 0.67 7.72
CA ASP A 182 -4.58 -0.25 8.81
C ASP A 182 -6.07 -0.14 9.24
N GLU A 183 -6.76 0.96 8.92
CA GLU A 183 -8.20 1.12 9.17
C GLU A 183 -9.06 0.43 8.09
N LEU A 184 -8.46 0.06 6.95
CA LEU A 184 -9.18 -0.50 5.80
C LEU A 184 -9.98 -1.77 6.16
N PRO A 185 -9.44 -2.79 6.86
CA PRO A 185 -10.21 -4.00 7.16
C PRO A 185 -11.50 -3.70 7.95
N ASP A 186 -11.41 -2.85 8.97
CA ASP A 186 -12.56 -2.43 9.78
C ASP A 186 -13.56 -1.63 8.94
N ALA A 187 -13.07 -0.72 8.10
CA ALA A 187 -13.91 0.10 7.23
C ALA A 187 -14.66 -0.72 6.17
N LEU A 188 -14.03 -1.78 5.63
CA LEU A 188 -14.68 -2.71 4.72
C LEU A 188 -15.70 -3.60 5.45
N GLY A 189 -15.39 -4.01 6.69
CA GLY A 189 -16.21 -4.91 7.52
C GLY A 189 -17.41 -4.28 8.22
N LYS A 190 -17.47 -2.94 8.35
CA LYS A 190 -18.50 -2.20 9.10
C LYS A 190 -19.95 -2.65 8.87
N ASP A 191 -20.28 -3.02 7.63
CA ASP A 191 -21.63 -3.39 7.19
C ASP A 191 -21.64 -4.75 6.47
N ALA A 192 -20.74 -5.66 6.87
CA ALA A 192 -20.61 -6.98 6.27
C ALA A 192 -21.97 -7.72 6.28
N GLY A 193 -22.36 -8.23 5.11
CA GLY A 193 -23.65 -8.90 4.89
C GLY A 193 -24.85 -7.97 4.66
N LEU A 194 -24.72 -6.66 4.89
CA LEU A 194 -25.77 -5.66 4.61
C LEU A 194 -25.49 -4.90 3.30
N VAL A 195 -24.22 -4.56 3.06
CA VAL A 195 -23.78 -3.84 1.86
C VAL A 195 -23.03 -4.80 0.95
N ARG A 196 -23.41 -4.84 -0.33
CA ARG A 196 -22.65 -5.60 -1.34
C ARG A 196 -21.30 -4.92 -1.54
N LEU A 197 -20.23 -5.68 -1.34
CA LEU A 197 -18.85 -5.23 -1.51
C LEU A 197 -18.40 -5.64 -2.92
N ARG A 198 -17.76 -4.75 -3.68
CA ARG A 198 -17.12 -5.02 -4.98
C ARG A 198 -15.64 -4.67 -4.92
N VAL A 199 -14.78 -5.43 -5.59
CA VAL A 199 -13.35 -5.14 -5.69
C VAL A 199 -12.92 -5.21 -7.14
N VAL A 200 -12.01 -4.33 -7.54
CA VAL A 200 -11.38 -4.45 -8.86
C VAL A 200 -10.46 -5.67 -8.85
N PRO A 201 -10.78 -6.71 -9.65
CA PRO A 201 -10.03 -7.96 -9.65
C PRO A 201 -8.61 -7.71 -10.17
N GLU A 202 -7.67 -8.57 -9.77
CA GLU A 202 -6.26 -8.60 -10.22
C GLU A 202 -5.42 -7.34 -9.91
N ALA A 203 -6.02 -6.27 -9.35
CA ALA A 203 -5.29 -5.07 -8.97
C ALA A 203 -4.36 -5.33 -7.78
N ASP A 204 -4.85 -6.05 -6.77
CA ASP A 204 -4.10 -6.44 -5.58
C ASP A 204 -4.65 -7.74 -4.97
N GLU A 205 -3.84 -8.79 -4.91
CA GLU A 205 -4.24 -10.09 -4.38
C GLU A 205 -4.51 -10.08 -2.87
N ALA A 206 -3.76 -9.27 -2.10
CA ALA A 206 -3.93 -9.20 -0.66
C ALA A 206 -5.24 -8.48 -0.31
N ILE A 207 -5.55 -7.38 -0.99
CA ILE A 207 -6.83 -6.68 -0.81
C ILE A 207 -8.01 -7.55 -1.28
N SER A 208 -7.84 -8.26 -2.40
CA SER A 208 -8.86 -9.21 -2.87
C SER A 208 -9.14 -10.31 -1.84
N ALA A 209 -8.10 -10.82 -1.16
CA ALA A 209 -8.25 -11.80 -0.09
C ALA A 209 -8.99 -11.24 1.13
N VAL A 210 -8.68 -10.01 1.56
CA VAL A 210 -9.41 -9.33 2.66
C VAL A 210 -10.89 -9.17 2.31
N VAL A 211 -11.18 -8.71 1.09
CA VAL A 211 -12.56 -8.56 0.60
C VAL A 211 -13.28 -9.91 0.58
N GLN A 212 -12.61 -10.96 0.13
CA GLN A 212 -13.15 -12.32 0.10
C GLN A 212 -13.46 -12.85 1.51
N GLU A 213 -12.58 -12.62 2.47
CA GLU A 213 -12.79 -13.00 3.87
C GLU A 213 -14.03 -12.32 4.46
N ILE A 214 -14.21 -11.02 4.18
CA ILE A 214 -15.36 -10.25 4.65
C ILE A 214 -16.69 -10.72 4.03
N ARG A 215 -16.68 -11.04 2.72
CA ARG A 215 -17.88 -11.53 2.02
C ARG A 215 -18.25 -12.96 2.39
N GLY A 216 -17.27 -13.80 2.74
CA GLY A 216 -17.43 -15.24 2.94
C GLY A 216 -17.53 -16.05 1.65
N GLU A 217 -18.27 -15.56 0.65
CA GLU A 217 -18.39 -16.16 -0.69
C GLU A 217 -17.91 -15.23 -1.79
N ALA A 218 -17.35 -15.82 -2.86
CA ALA A 218 -16.85 -15.05 -3.99
C ALA A 218 -18.00 -14.52 -4.85
N ASP A 219 -17.83 -13.30 -5.36
CA ASP A 219 -18.81 -12.63 -6.21
C ASP A 219 -18.12 -12.10 -7.47
N GLU A 220 -17.58 -13.03 -8.27
CA GLU A 220 -16.79 -12.74 -9.47
C GLU A 220 -17.60 -11.94 -10.50
N GLU A 221 -18.91 -12.19 -10.60
CA GLU A 221 -19.80 -11.43 -11.48
C GLU A 221 -19.90 -9.96 -11.04
N ALA A 222 -19.97 -9.69 -9.72
CA ALA A 222 -19.97 -8.31 -9.23
C ALA A 222 -18.67 -7.59 -9.52
N ASP A 223 -17.55 -8.27 -9.28
CA ASP A 223 -16.21 -7.72 -9.46
C ASP A 223 -15.92 -7.46 -10.95
N ALA A 224 -16.35 -8.37 -11.83
CA ALA A 224 -16.28 -8.20 -13.28
C ALA A 224 -17.11 -6.99 -13.75
N ALA A 225 -18.34 -6.83 -13.24
CA ALA A 225 -19.17 -5.69 -13.60
C ALA A 225 -18.59 -4.35 -13.11
N LEU A 226 -17.91 -4.31 -11.96
CA LEU A 226 -17.16 -3.11 -11.54
C LEU A 226 -15.99 -2.83 -12.49
N ALA A 227 -15.20 -3.85 -12.85
CA ALA A 227 -14.08 -3.72 -13.77
C ALA A 227 -14.52 -3.24 -15.17
N GLU A 228 -15.64 -3.76 -15.66
CA GLU A 228 -16.26 -3.36 -16.92
C GLU A 228 -16.69 -1.90 -16.88
N ALA A 229 -17.49 -1.49 -15.90
CA ALA A 229 -17.95 -0.10 -15.78
C ALA A 229 -16.80 0.91 -15.68
N LEU A 230 -15.74 0.56 -14.93
CA LEU A 230 -14.53 1.40 -14.84
C LEU A 230 -13.77 1.47 -16.16
N SER A 231 -13.80 0.41 -16.97
CA SER A 231 -13.19 0.38 -18.31
C SER A 231 -14.01 1.17 -19.33
N GLU A 232 -15.33 1.04 -19.31
CA GLU A 232 -16.24 1.82 -20.16
C GLU A 232 -16.16 3.31 -19.84
N LEU A 233 -16.07 3.68 -18.56
CA LEU A 233 -15.90 5.07 -18.15
C LEU A 233 -14.65 5.69 -18.77
N ARG A 234 -13.59 4.90 -18.93
CA ARG A 234 -12.33 5.33 -19.56
C ARG A 234 -12.36 5.27 -21.08
N LEU A 235 -13.42 4.78 -21.71
CA LEU A 235 -13.49 4.71 -23.18
C LEU A 235 -13.64 6.10 -23.79
N VAL A 236 -14.48 6.95 -23.18
CA VAL A 236 -14.73 8.33 -23.62
C VAL A 236 -13.95 9.30 -22.75
N LYS A 237 -12.97 9.97 -23.35
CA LYS A 237 -12.08 10.89 -22.65
C LYS A 237 -12.78 12.19 -22.29
N ASP A 238 -12.52 12.69 -21.09
CA ASP A 238 -12.85 14.07 -20.73
C ASP A 238 -11.81 15.06 -21.29
N ASP A 239 -12.14 16.35 -21.21
CA ASP A 239 -11.30 17.42 -21.81
C ASP A 239 -9.88 17.45 -21.24
N TRP A 240 -9.69 17.11 -19.96
CA TRP A 240 -8.35 17.02 -19.36
C TRP A 240 -7.58 15.83 -19.93
N GLU A 241 -8.22 14.66 -20.06
CA GLU A 241 -7.56 13.48 -20.62
C GLU A 241 -7.15 13.71 -22.06
N VAL A 242 -7.99 14.38 -22.85
CA VAL A 242 -7.67 14.77 -24.22
C VAL A 242 -6.43 15.67 -24.26
N GLU A 243 -6.33 16.63 -23.33
CA GLU A 243 -5.18 17.52 -23.26
C GLU A 243 -3.90 16.78 -22.85
N GLN A 244 -3.96 15.89 -21.85
CA GLN A 244 -2.83 15.05 -21.47
C GLN A 244 -2.37 14.15 -22.62
N LEU A 245 -3.30 13.60 -23.41
CA LEU A 245 -2.97 12.81 -24.59
C LEU A 245 -2.25 13.66 -25.65
N ARG A 246 -2.68 14.90 -25.88
CA ARG A 246 -1.99 15.82 -26.80
C ARG A 246 -0.58 16.12 -26.31
N GLN A 247 -0.40 16.36 -25.02
CA GLN A 247 0.92 16.60 -24.43
C GLN A 247 1.83 15.37 -24.57
N ALA A 248 1.32 14.18 -24.25
CA ALA A 248 2.07 12.94 -24.41
C ALA A 248 2.51 12.69 -25.87
N VAL A 249 1.62 12.96 -26.83
CA VAL A 249 1.95 12.87 -28.27
C VAL A 249 3.02 13.91 -28.64
N ALA A 250 2.90 15.15 -28.17
CA ALA A 250 3.88 16.19 -28.45
C ALA A 250 5.27 15.84 -27.89
N VAL A 251 5.34 15.33 -26.67
CA VAL A 251 6.60 14.85 -26.06
C VAL A 251 7.16 13.66 -26.85
N THR A 252 6.32 12.70 -27.25
CA THR A 252 6.75 11.54 -28.05
C THR A 252 7.33 11.96 -29.41
N ILE A 253 6.80 13.03 -30.01
CA ILE A 253 7.35 13.60 -31.24
C ILE A 253 8.70 14.29 -31.00
N ALA A 254 8.88 14.92 -29.83
CA ALA A 254 10.10 15.65 -29.49
C ALA A 254 11.30 14.74 -29.15
N GLY A 255 11.06 13.55 -28.57
CA GLY A 255 12.08 12.58 -28.19
C GLY A 255 12.48 12.68 -26.73
#